data_AF-A0A2N5XII9-F1
#
_entry.id   AF-A0A2N5XII9-F1
#
_cell.length_a   1.000
_cell.length_b   1.000
_cell.length_c   1.000
_cell.angle_alpha   90.00
_cell.angle_beta   90.00
_cell.angle_gamma   90.00
#
_symmetry.space_group_name_H-M   'P 1'
#
loop_
_entity.id
_entity.type
_entity.pdbx_description
1 polymer ?
#
loop_
_entity_poly.entity_id
_entity_poly.type
_entity_poly.pdbx_seq_one_letter_code
_entity_poly.pdbx_strand_id
1 'polypeptide(L)'
;ALGLAVYRRPRRALLAGGLALALMAGSGLAARATWNPTSVLEPKFSGLLSSAPNVVGNARSIVSDFDAYQQELASLVTNVTKLYEAASSLPAYSPDPTTLRVLHVSDIHLNPAAWEIVRSMVDQYGIDVIVDTGDLMDHGTKAENGFTESIGTLGAPYVWVRGNHDSEETQKAVARQKNAHVVDDGKVVTVEGLRIAGIGDPQFTPDRSVVPAGDPAERRAGRELAASIRAEKALGRPVDIAVAHNPVAAAETAGTVPLALAGHTHRRDTSVLEGGTRLFVQGSTGGGGLRAVEDEVPQEVQASVLYLDRDSHQLQAWDDITLGGLGLSTAEVSRHLPPEGLEDGKSGAEPSGAPGADGAPGPSGASPEPSGGAGTGRQEEG
;
A
#
# COMPACT_ATOMS: atom_id res chain seq x y z
N ALA A 1 -40.72 -6.51 40.05
CA ALA A 1 -42.01 -5.85 39.77
C ALA A 1 -42.99 -6.78 39.04
N LEU A 2 -42.65 -7.27 37.83
CA LEU A 2 -43.52 -8.16 37.04
C LEU A 2 -43.98 -9.44 37.76
N GLY A 3 -43.09 -10.13 38.48
CA GLY A 3 -43.48 -11.33 39.25
C GLY A 3 -44.51 -11.04 40.37
N LEU A 4 -44.46 -9.86 40.99
CA LEU A 4 -45.44 -9.46 42.01
C LEU A 4 -46.79 -9.11 41.36
N ALA A 5 -46.76 -8.51 40.17
CA ALA A 5 -47.95 -8.19 39.38
C ALA A 5 -48.68 -9.45 38.87
N VAL A 6 -47.94 -10.48 38.44
CA VAL A 6 -48.50 -11.74 37.92
C VAL A 6 -48.96 -12.67 39.04
N TYR A 7 -48.10 -12.94 40.04
CA TYR A 7 -48.42 -13.94 41.05
C TYR A 7 -49.25 -13.42 42.22
N ARG A 8 -49.31 -12.09 42.41
CA ARG A 8 -50.00 -11.39 43.52
C ARG A 8 -49.73 -11.96 44.91
N ARG A 9 -48.65 -12.73 45.07
CA ARG A 9 -48.24 -13.38 46.32
C ARG A 9 -46.76 -13.08 46.56
N PRO A 10 -46.40 -12.40 47.67
CA PRO A 10 -45.05 -11.87 47.88
C PRO A 10 -43.99 -12.98 47.94
N ARG A 11 -44.32 -14.13 48.53
CA ARG A 11 -43.41 -15.28 48.60
C ARG A 11 -43.02 -15.82 47.22
N ARG A 12 -43.98 -15.93 46.28
CA ARG A 12 -43.71 -16.43 44.92
C ARG A 12 -42.93 -15.44 44.08
N ALA A 13 -43.20 -14.14 44.25
CA ALA A 13 -42.46 -13.09 43.58
C ALA A 13 -41.01 -12.98 44.09
N LEU A 14 -40.78 -13.15 45.40
CA LEU A 14 -39.45 -13.19 45.99
C LEU A 14 -38.66 -14.41 45.52
N LEU A 15 -39.29 -15.58 45.44
CA LEU A 15 -38.65 -16.78 44.88
C LEU A 15 -38.26 -16.60 43.41
N ALA A 16 -39.15 -16.03 42.59
CA ALA A 16 -38.85 -15.78 41.18
C ALA A 16 -37.74 -14.73 40.99
N GLY A 17 -37.76 -13.65 41.78
CA GLY A 17 -36.71 -12.62 41.75
C GLY A 17 -35.37 -13.15 42.25
N GLY A 18 -35.38 -13.94 43.33
CA GLY A 18 -34.19 -14.59 43.87
C GLY A 18 -33.57 -15.58 42.90
N LEU A 19 -34.40 -16.37 42.20
CA LEU A 19 -33.91 -17.29 41.16
C LEU A 19 -33.29 -16.54 39.98
N ALA A 20 -33.92 -15.45 39.51
CA ALA A 20 -33.37 -14.64 38.43
C ALA A 20 -32.03 -13.99 38.81
N LEU A 21 -31.93 -13.48 40.05
CA LEU A 21 -30.68 -12.90 40.57
C LEU A 21 -29.59 -13.97 40.70
N ALA A 22 -29.93 -15.15 41.22
CA ALA A 22 -29.00 -16.27 41.36
C ALA A 22 -28.49 -16.75 39.99
N LEU A 23 -29.37 -16.84 38.98
CA LEU A 23 -28.98 -17.18 37.61
C LEU A 23 -28.06 -16.11 37.02
N MET A 24 -28.40 -14.83 37.14
CA MET A 24 -27.58 -13.74 36.62
C MET A 24 -26.20 -13.68 37.30
N ALA A 25 -26.14 -13.81 38.62
CA ALA A 25 -24.88 -13.86 39.37
C ALA A 25 -24.07 -15.12 39.03
N GLY A 26 -24.73 -16.27 38.88
CA GLY A 26 -24.10 -17.53 38.47
C GLY A 26 -23.48 -17.43 37.07
N SER A 27 -24.21 -16.88 36.09
CA SER A 27 -23.71 -16.64 34.74
C SER A 27 -22.54 -15.65 34.72
N GLY A 28 -22.60 -14.58 35.51
CA GLY A 28 -21.51 -13.60 35.63
C GLY A 28 -20.24 -14.20 36.25
N LEU A 29 -20.39 -15.00 37.31
CA LEU A 29 -19.28 -15.72 37.94
C LEU A 29 -18.67 -16.77 37.00
N ALA A 30 -19.52 -17.51 36.27
CA ALA A 30 -19.06 -18.45 35.26
C ALA A 30 -18.28 -17.72 34.16
N ALA A 31 -18.83 -16.66 33.58
CA ALA A 31 -18.16 -15.85 32.56
C ALA A 31 -16.82 -15.29 33.07
N ARG A 32 -16.76 -14.81 34.32
CA ARG A 32 -15.52 -14.30 34.94
C ARG A 32 -14.48 -15.40 35.18
N ALA A 33 -14.93 -16.60 35.56
CA ALA A 33 -14.09 -17.76 35.84
C ALA A 33 -13.58 -18.43 34.55
N THR A 34 -14.37 -18.40 33.48
CA THR A 34 -13.99 -18.91 32.15
C THR A 34 -13.41 -17.84 31.23
N TRP A 35 -13.32 -16.60 31.69
CA TRP A 35 -12.71 -15.51 30.94
C TRP A 35 -11.23 -15.79 30.75
N ASN A 36 -10.84 -16.08 29.51
CA ASN A 36 -9.45 -16.28 29.15
C ASN A 36 -9.10 -15.36 27.97
N PRO A 37 -8.36 -14.26 28.19
CA PRO A 37 -8.00 -13.35 27.11
C PRO A 37 -7.14 -14.01 26.02
N THR A 38 -6.42 -15.10 26.32
CA THR A 38 -5.65 -15.85 25.31
C THR A 38 -6.49 -16.80 24.48
N SER A 39 -7.78 -17.05 24.78
CA SER A 39 -8.62 -17.91 23.92
C SER A 39 -8.91 -17.30 22.55
N VAL A 40 -8.68 -15.99 22.39
CA VAL A 40 -8.73 -15.31 21.09
C VAL A 40 -7.57 -15.76 20.19
N LEU A 41 -6.45 -16.16 20.79
CA LEU A 41 -5.25 -16.63 20.08
C LEU A 41 -5.29 -18.14 19.78
N GLU A 42 -6.20 -18.89 20.41
CA GLU A 42 -6.38 -20.34 20.23
C GLU A 42 -7.87 -20.73 20.22
N PRO A 43 -8.59 -20.50 19.11
CA PRO A 43 -9.99 -20.90 19.01
C PRO A 43 -10.11 -22.43 19.07
N LYS A 44 -10.88 -22.93 20.05
CA LYS A 44 -11.20 -24.36 20.17
C LYS A 44 -12.54 -24.66 19.51
N PHE A 45 -12.51 -25.26 18.33
CA PHE A 45 -13.71 -25.71 17.63
C PHE A 45 -14.16 -27.09 18.13
N SER A 46 -15.47 -27.29 18.30
CA SER A 46 -16.06 -28.58 18.67
C SER A 46 -17.28 -28.89 17.79
N GLY A 47 -17.65 -30.17 17.69
CA GLY A 47 -18.75 -30.62 16.83
C GLY A 47 -18.38 -30.63 15.35
N LEU A 48 -19.35 -30.39 14.45
CA LEU A 48 -19.15 -30.37 12.98
C LEU A 48 -18.15 -29.30 12.50
N LEU A 49 -17.78 -28.36 13.37
CA LEU A 49 -16.78 -27.32 13.14
C LEU A 49 -15.36 -27.77 13.52
N SER A 50 -15.15 -28.99 14.04
CA SER A 50 -13.80 -29.51 14.32
C SER A 50 -12.91 -29.62 13.07
N SER A 51 -13.51 -29.54 11.89
CA SER A 51 -12.85 -29.55 10.58
C SER A 51 -12.58 -28.16 10.00
N ALA A 52 -12.94 -27.09 10.74
CA ALA A 52 -12.68 -25.70 10.36
C ALA A 52 -11.23 -25.16 10.50
N PRO A 53 -10.20 -25.87 11.06
CA PRO A 53 -8.86 -25.27 11.21
C PRO A 53 -8.15 -24.88 9.91
N ASN A 54 -8.70 -25.20 8.74
CA ASN A 54 -8.15 -24.76 7.45
C ASN A 54 -8.64 -23.37 7.02
N VAL A 55 -9.46 -22.68 7.82
CA VAL A 55 -10.01 -21.35 7.47
C VAL A 55 -9.69 -20.28 8.52
N VAL A 56 -9.16 -20.63 9.69
CA VAL A 56 -8.70 -19.65 10.69
C VAL A 56 -7.46 -20.21 11.41
N GLY A 57 -6.33 -19.50 11.29
CA GLY A 57 -4.98 -19.92 11.66
C GLY A 57 -4.83 -20.46 13.09
N ASN A 58 -4.04 -21.54 13.22
CA ASN A 58 -3.65 -22.14 14.50
C ASN A 58 -2.37 -21.47 15.03
N ALA A 59 -2.20 -21.38 16.36
CA ALA A 59 -1.03 -20.84 17.09
C ALA A 59 0.38 -21.41 16.74
N ARG A 60 0.51 -22.29 15.73
CA ARG A 60 1.78 -22.51 15.02
C ARG A 60 2.14 -21.34 14.09
N SER A 61 1.17 -20.50 13.74
CA SER A 61 1.36 -19.24 13.01
C SER A 61 2.30 -18.31 13.77
N ILE A 62 2.22 -18.25 15.10
CA ILE A 62 3.07 -17.37 15.93
C ILE A 62 4.58 -17.70 15.82
N VAL A 63 4.94 -18.95 15.50
CA VAL A 63 6.35 -19.36 15.29
C VAL A 63 6.79 -19.12 13.85
N SER A 64 5.91 -19.35 12.87
CA SER A 64 6.17 -18.89 11.49
C SER A 64 6.20 -17.36 11.38
N ASP A 65 5.47 -16.64 12.23
CA ASP A 65 5.46 -15.17 12.30
C ASP A 65 6.82 -14.64 12.78
N PHE A 66 7.55 -15.40 13.62
CA PHE A 66 8.89 -14.99 14.08
C PHE A 66 9.98 -15.28 13.05
N ASP A 67 9.88 -16.40 12.32
CA ASP A 67 10.77 -16.69 11.19
C ASP A 67 10.48 -15.78 9.99
N ALA A 68 9.21 -15.47 9.73
CA ALA A 68 8.79 -14.44 8.77
C ALA A 68 9.32 -13.08 9.20
N TYR A 69 9.17 -12.69 10.47
CA TYR A 69 9.71 -11.44 11.02
C TYR A 69 11.25 -11.34 10.94
N GLN A 70 11.98 -12.45 11.14
CA GLN A 70 13.44 -12.46 10.96
C GLN A 70 13.86 -12.41 9.48
N GLN A 71 13.13 -13.08 8.59
CA GLN A 71 13.34 -12.95 7.14
C GLN A 71 12.95 -11.55 6.64
N GLU A 72 11.94 -10.94 7.24
CA GLU A 72 11.45 -9.59 6.98
C GLU A 72 12.48 -8.54 7.39
N LEU A 73 13.12 -8.67 8.55
CA LEU A 73 14.26 -7.83 8.95
C LEU A 73 15.49 -8.02 8.06
N ALA A 74 15.81 -9.26 7.67
CA ALA A 74 16.93 -9.54 6.76
C ALA A 74 16.67 -9.01 5.34
N SER A 75 15.43 -9.12 4.86
CA SER A 75 15.00 -8.57 3.58
C SER A 75 14.99 -7.05 3.61
N LEU A 76 14.56 -6.43 4.72
CA LEU A 76 14.60 -4.98 4.90
C LEU A 76 16.04 -4.44 4.77
N VAL A 77 17.00 -5.01 5.51
CA VAL A 77 18.42 -4.60 5.45
C VAL A 77 19.03 -4.83 4.05
N THR A 78 18.67 -5.93 3.40
CA THR A 78 19.15 -6.26 2.04
C THR A 78 18.55 -5.33 0.99
N ASN A 79 17.25 -5.05 1.09
CA ASN A 79 16.53 -4.19 0.17
C ASN A 79 16.99 -2.74 0.31
N VAL A 80 17.25 -2.23 1.51
CA VAL A 80 17.82 -0.89 1.72
C VAL A 80 19.20 -0.75 1.07
N THR A 81 20.04 -1.78 1.17
CA THR A 81 21.37 -1.77 0.54
C THR A 81 21.29 -1.83 -1.00
N LYS A 82 20.37 -2.65 -1.54
CA LYS A 82 20.15 -2.75 -2.98
C LYS A 82 19.43 -1.54 -3.59
N LEU A 83 18.56 -0.90 -2.82
CA LEU A 83 17.91 0.36 -3.19
C LEU A 83 18.96 1.45 -3.43
N TYR A 84 19.96 1.52 -2.56
CA TYR A 84 21.11 2.43 -2.72
C TYR A 84 21.93 2.10 -3.99
N GLU A 85 22.23 0.83 -4.23
CA GLU A 85 22.98 0.39 -5.43
C GLU A 85 22.20 0.65 -6.73
N ALA A 86 20.90 0.37 -6.76
CA ALA A 86 20.04 0.59 -7.92
C ALA A 86 19.90 2.09 -8.21
N ALA A 87 19.62 2.91 -7.19
CA ALA A 87 19.50 4.36 -7.32
C ALA A 87 20.81 5.00 -7.83
N SER A 88 21.96 4.43 -7.46
CA SER A 88 23.29 4.88 -7.92
C SER A 88 23.57 4.61 -9.41
N SER A 89 22.75 3.77 -10.06
CA SER A 89 22.90 3.36 -11.47
C SER A 89 21.87 3.96 -12.44
N LEU A 90 20.93 4.76 -11.92
CA LEU A 90 19.86 5.38 -12.72
C LEU A 90 20.42 6.45 -13.69
N PRO A 91 19.72 6.71 -14.83
CA PRO A 91 20.07 7.78 -15.75
C PRO A 91 20.28 9.11 -15.02
N ALA A 92 21.17 9.95 -15.54
CA ALA A 92 21.65 11.19 -14.92
C ALA A 92 20.55 12.27 -14.76
N TYR A 93 19.61 12.03 -13.85
CA TYR A 93 18.89 13.07 -13.14
C TYR A 93 19.53 13.16 -11.76
N SER A 94 20.29 14.22 -11.52
CA SER A 94 20.82 14.54 -10.20
C SER A 94 19.84 15.56 -9.61
N PRO A 95 18.98 15.15 -8.66
CA PRO A 95 18.04 16.08 -8.06
C PRO A 95 18.86 17.20 -7.39
N ASP A 96 18.61 18.45 -7.80
CA ASP A 96 19.30 19.58 -7.20
C ASP A 96 18.67 19.90 -5.82
N PRO A 97 19.35 20.67 -4.94
CA PRO A 97 18.79 21.11 -3.67
C PRO A 97 17.37 21.72 -3.72
N THR A 98 16.93 22.23 -4.86
CA THR A 98 15.59 22.78 -5.14
C THR A 98 14.56 21.73 -5.53
N THR A 99 14.89 20.44 -5.52
CA THR A 99 13.89 19.38 -5.73
C THR A 99 13.13 19.10 -4.42
N LEU A 100 11.81 19.05 -4.54
CA LEU A 100 10.88 18.56 -3.53
C LEU A 100 10.56 17.08 -3.81
N ARG A 101 10.67 16.22 -2.80
CA ARG A 101 10.50 14.77 -2.93
C ARG A 101 9.23 14.32 -2.21
N VAL A 102 8.28 13.80 -2.99
CA VAL A 102 7.01 13.28 -2.50
C VAL A 102 7.05 11.77 -2.53
N LEU A 103 6.92 11.11 -1.37
CA LEU A 103 6.74 9.66 -1.31
C LEU A 103 5.25 9.31 -1.44
N HIS A 104 4.87 8.61 -2.50
CA HIS A 104 3.53 8.08 -2.72
C HIS A 104 3.46 6.62 -2.26
N VAL A 105 2.60 6.37 -1.27
CA VAL A 105 2.29 5.04 -0.73
C VAL A 105 0.79 4.80 -0.74
N SER A 106 0.39 3.54 -0.68
CA SER A 106 -1.03 3.15 -0.64
C SER A 106 -1.19 1.72 -0.16
N ASP A 107 -2.41 1.36 0.25
CA ASP A 107 -2.84 -0.02 0.44
C ASP A 107 -1.86 -0.80 1.35
N ILE A 108 -1.59 -0.21 2.53
CA ILE A 108 -0.66 -0.74 3.53
C ILE A 108 -1.26 -1.94 4.27
N HIS A 109 -2.58 -1.98 4.46
CA HIS A 109 -3.31 -3.15 4.97
C HIS A 109 -2.65 -3.76 6.22
N LEU A 110 -2.38 -2.91 7.22
CA LEU A 110 -1.81 -3.29 8.51
C LEU A 110 -0.45 -4.02 8.48
N ASN A 111 0.32 -3.96 7.38
CA ASN A 111 1.65 -4.55 7.36
C ASN A 111 2.64 -3.72 8.23
N PRO A 112 3.13 -4.25 9.38
CA PRO A 112 4.05 -3.50 10.25
C PRO A 112 5.40 -3.17 9.59
N ALA A 113 5.89 -4.01 8.69
CA ALA A 113 7.15 -3.76 8.00
C ALA A 113 7.08 -2.58 7.03
N ALA A 114 5.88 -2.24 6.54
CA ALA A 114 5.69 -1.07 5.70
C ALA A 114 6.19 0.20 6.41
N TRP A 115 6.05 0.32 7.74
CA TRP A 115 6.55 1.48 8.48
C TRP A 115 8.06 1.59 8.50
N GLU A 116 8.78 0.46 8.58
CA GLU A 116 10.24 0.44 8.50
C GLU A 116 10.72 0.77 7.09
N ILE A 117 10.03 0.25 6.07
CA ILE A 117 10.31 0.55 4.65
C ILE A 117 10.11 2.04 4.37
N VAL A 118 8.96 2.61 4.79
CA VAL A 118 8.67 4.03 4.65
C VAL A 118 9.69 4.88 5.38
N ARG A 119 10.07 4.54 6.63
CA ARG A 119 11.13 5.26 7.36
C ARG A 119 12.47 5.23 6.63
N SER A 120 12.85 4.06 6.11
CA SER A 120 14.07 3.96 5.31
C SER A 120 13.98 4.79 4.02
N MET A 121 12.83 4.83 3.35
CA MET A 121 12.67 5.68 2.17
C MET A 121 12.78 7.16 2.54
N VAL A 122 12.15 7.58 3.65
CA VAL A 122 12.25 8.96 4.15
C VAL A 122 13.69 9.35 4.40
N ASP A 123 14.44 8.53 5.15
CA ASP A 123 15.82 8.83 5.53
C ASP A 123 16.77 8.78 4.31
N GLN A 124 16.64 7.77 3.45
CA GLN A 124 17.59 7.54 2.35
C GLN A 124 17.36 8.47 1.15
N TYR A 125 16.09 8.75 0.82
CA TYR A 125 15.76 9.65 -0.29
C TYR A 125 15.66 11.11 0.14
N GLY A 126 15.61 11.40 1.45
CA GLY A 126 15.37 12.74 1.95
C GLY A 126 13.97 13.22 1.55
N ILE A 127 12.95 12.40 1.83
CA ILE A 127 11.56 12.70 1.49
C ILE A 127 11.09 13.93 2.26
N ASP A 128 10.52 14.90 1.54
CA ASP A 128 9.98 16.13 2.12
C ASP A 128 8.53 15.93 2.61
N VAL A 129 7.72 15.11 1.91
CA VAL A 129 6.33 14.81 2.29
C VAL A 129 5.93 13.42 1.85
N ILE A 130 5.12 12.76 2.67
CA ILE A 130 4.51 11.46 2.35
C ILE A 130 3.04 11.72 1.97
N VAL A 131 2.58 11.17 0.86
CA VAL A 131 1.17 11.13 0.47
C VAL A 131 0.72 9.68 0.43
N ASP A 132 -0.16 9.34 1.36
CA ASP A 132 -0.79 8.03 1.45
C ASP A 132 -2.20 8.07 0.88
N THR A 133 -2.43 7.27 -0.17
CA THR A 133 -3.72 7.19 -0.85
C THR A 133 -4.73 6.27 -0.18
N GLY A 134 -4.49 5.80 1.05
CA GLY A 134 -5.49 5.14 1.89
C GLY A 134 -5.37 3.62 1.93
N ASP A 135 -6.35 2.98 2.56
CA ASP A 135 -6.34 1.56 2.93
C ASP A 135 -5.18 1.23 3.88
N LEU A 136 -5.17 1.94 5.00
CA LEU A 136 -4.24 1.68 6.10
C LEU A 136 -4.66 0.44 6.89
N MET A 137 -5.97 0.23 7.02
CA MET A 137 -6.60 -0.81 7.81
C MET A 137 -7.12 -1.95 6.95
N ASP A 138 -7.28 -3.14 7.55
CA ASP A 138 -7.96 -4.25 6.88
C ASP A 138 -9.48 -4.21 7.07
N HIS A 139 -9.94 -3.87 8.28
CA HIS A 139 -11.35 -3.91 8.65
C HIS A 139 -11.91 -2.55 9.12
N GLY A 140 -11.06 -1.53 9.21
CA GLY A 140 -11.45 -0.19 9.66
C GLY A 140 -11.97 -0.13 11.10
N THR A 141 -11.62 -1.10 11.94
CA THR A 141 -12.08 -1.21 13.32
C THR A 141 -11.22 -0.41 14.28
N LYS A 142 -11.81 -0.03 15.42
CA LYS A 142 -11.07 0.69 16.48
C LYS A 142 -9.85 -0.09 17.01
N ALA A 143 -9.87 -1.42 16.95
CA ALA A 143 -8.76 -2.25 17.44
C ALA A 143 -7.50 -2.08 16.59
N GLU A 144 -7.66 -1.79 15.30
CA GLU A 144 -6.56 -1.64 14.33
C GLU A 144 -5.89 -0.26 14.44
N ASN A 145 -6.57 0.74 15.02
CA ASN A 145 -6.12 2.13 15.07
C ASN A 145 -4.77 2.38 15.78
N GLY A 146 -4.28 1.44 16.59
CA GLY A 146 -2.92 1.51 17.15
C GLY A 146 -1.84 1.57 16.07
N PHE A 147 -2.13 1.01 14.88
CA PHE A 147 -1.23 1.05 13.72
C PHE A 147 -0.91 2.48 13.25
N THR A 148 -1.82 3.43 13.48
CA THR A 148 -1.61 4.84 13.11
C THR A 148 -0.51 5.53 13.94
N GLU A 149 -0.14 5.00 15.11
CA GLU A 149 0.81 5.65 16.02
C GLU A 149 2.21 5.87 15.39
N SER A 150 2.62 4.98 14.49
CA SER A 150 3.89 5.07 13.76
C SER A 150 4.02 6.33 12.91
N ILE A 151 2.90 6.91 12.45
CA ILE A 151 2.87 8.13 11.62
C ILE A 151 3.61 9.28 12.31
N GLY A 152 3.46 9.40 13.64
CA GLY A 152 4.07 10.48 14.43
C GLY A 152 5.59 10.50 14.46
N THR A 153 6.24 9.42 14.01
CA THR A 153 7.70 9.22 14.07
C THR A 153 8.36 9.04 12.71
N LEU A 154 7.64 9.19 11.60
CA LEU A 154 8.18 8.92 10.26
C LEU A 154 9.23 9.92 9.76
N GLY A 155 9.38 11.08 10.41
CA GLY A 155 10.38 12.09 10.05
C GLY A 155 9.95 13.09 8.98
N ALA A 156 8.82 12.87 8.31
CA ALA A 156 8.21 13.79 7.33
C ALA A 156 6.72 14.02 7.62
N PRO A 157 6.12 15.14 7.18
CA PRO A 157 4.67 15.33 7.12
C PRO A 157 3.96 14.21 6.36
N TYR A 158 2.81 13.77 6.88
CA TYR A 158 2.04 12.64 6.37
C TYR A 158 0.65 13.09 5.92
N VAL A 159 0.46 13.24 4.61
CA VAL A 159 -0.83 13.58 4.02
C VAL A 159 -1.56 12.28 3.71
N TRP A 160 -2.83 12.18 4.09
CA TRP A 160 -3.59 10.94 4.00
C TRP A 160 -5.02 11.19 3.54
N VAL A 161 -5.53 10.29 2.70
CA VAL A 161 -6.95 10.21 2.33
C VAL A 161 -7.53 8.87 2.78
N ARG A 162 -8.82 8.86 3.14
CA ARG A 162 -9.52 7.64 3.57
C ARG A 162 -9.72 6.68 2.41
N GLY A 163 -9.30 5.42 2.57
CA GLY A 163 -9.63 4.33 1.64
C GLY A 163 -10.95 3.63 1.97
N ASN A 164 -11.30 2.60 1.19
CA ASN A 164 -12.56 1.88 1.38
C ASN A 164 -12.52 0.85 2.52
N HIS A 165 -11.34 0.50 3.03
CA HIS A 165 -11.16 -0.29 4.24
C HIS A 165 -10.99 0.58 5.50
N ASP A 166 -10.86 1.90 5.35
CA ASP A 166 -10.69 2.83 6.44
C ASP A 166 -12.02 3.44 6.87
N SER A 167 -12.33 3.38 8.16
CA SER A 167 -13.56 3.98 8.69
C SER A 167 -13.38 5.46 9.05
N GLU A 168 -14.46 6.14 9.41
CA GLU A 168 -14.36 7.44 10.06
C GLU A 168 -13.56 7.38 11.37
N GLU A 169 -13.65 6.28 12.12
CA GLU A 169 -12.85 6.05 13.31
C GLU A 169 -11.36 5.95 12.99
N THR A 170 -11.00 5.31 11.87
CA THR A 170 -9.63 5.31 11.32
C THR A 170 -9.17 6.71 10.99
N GLN A 171 -9.98 7.47 10.25
CA GLN A 171 -9.67 8.87 9.91
C GLN A 171 -9.44 9.73 11.15
N LYS A 172 -10.29 9.59 12.17
CA LYS A 172 -10.12 10.27 13.46
C LYS A 172 -8.82 9.83 14.15
N ALA A 173 -8.38 8.58 13.98
CA ALA A 173 -7.11 8.09 14.52
C ALA A 173 -5.90 8.68 13.81
N VAL A 174 -5.88 8.68 12.48
CA VAL A 174 -4.84 9.33 11.68
C VAL A 174 -4.74 10.81 12.03
N ALA A 175 -5.87 11.53 12.09
CA ALA A 175 -5.90 12.95 12.41
C ALA A 175 -5.37 13.32 13.82
N ARG A 176 -5.27 12.35 14.74
CA ARG A 176 -4.67 12.58 16.07
C ARG A 176 -3.15 12.48 16.07
N GLN A 177 -2.57 11.92 15.02
CA GLN A 177 -1.14 11.69 14.95
C GLN A 177 -0.40 12.99 14.66
N LYS A 178 0.77 13.13 15.28
CA LYS A 178 1.66 14.26 15.00
C LYS A 178 2.09 14.18 13.53
N ASN A 179 2.18 15.32 12.86
CA ASN A 179 2.56 15.45 11.43
C ASN A 179 1.52 14.90 10.43
N ALA A 180 0.37 14.40 10.89
CA ALA A 180 -0.67 13.90 10.00
C ALA A 180 -1.59 15.03 9.48
N HIS A 181 -1.88 14.99 8.18
CA HIS A 181 -2.76 15.90 7.48
C HIS A 181 -3.80 15.09 6.70
N VAL A 182 -4.97 14.91 7.31
CA VAL A 182 -6.11 14.28 6.62
C VAL A 182 -6.69 15.26 5.60
N VAL A 183 -6.77 14.82 4.34
CA VAL A 183 -7.48 15.52 3.26
C VAL A 183 -8.77 14.79 2.96
N ASP A 184 -9.90 15.49 3.14
CA ASP A 184 -11.25 14.99 2.90
C ASP A 184 -12.16 16.16 2.51
N ASP A 185 -13.31 15.87 1.91
CA ASP A 185 -14.33 16.86 1.49
C ASP A 185 -13.80 17.98 0.57
N GLY A 186 -12.74 17.74 -0.20
CA GLY A 186 -12.12 18.73 -1.07
C GLY A 186 -11.36 19.84 -0.32
N LYS A 187 -11.15 19.69 0.99
CA LYS A 187 -10.39 20.64 1.81
C LYS A 187 -8.92 20.63 1.40
N VAL A 188 -8.36 21.82 1.20
CA VAL A 188 -6.95 22.01 0.86
C VAL A 188 -6.09 22.12 2.12
N VAL A 189 -4.99 21.37 2.15
CA VAL A 189 -3.88 21.55 3.09
C VAL A 189 -2.66 22.09 2.37
N THR A 190 -1.77 22.77 3.10
CA THR A 190 -0.49 23.21 2.56
C THR A 190 0.64 22.61 3.38
N VAL A 191 1.52 21.85 2.73
CA VAL A 191 2.59 21.06 3.35
C VAL A 191 3.83 21.19 2.47
N GLU A 192 4.95 21.63 3.03
CA GLU A 192 6.20 21.89 2.29
C GLU A 192 6.03 22.76 1.03
N GLY A 193 5.08 23.70 1.07
CA GLY A 193 4.72 24.57 -0.07
C GLY A 193 3.64 24.00 -0.99
N LEU A 194 3.47 22.67 -1.03
CA LEU A 194 2.46 22.01 -1.85
C LEU A 194 1.06 22.23 -1.30
N ARG A 195 0.12 22.58 -2.19
CA ARG A 195 -1.31 22.68 -1.93
C ARG A 195 -1.98 21.40 -2.39
N ILE A 196 -2.48 20.63 -1.44
CA ILE A 196 -3.00 19.28 -1.67
C ILE A 196 -4.46 19.25 -1.26
N ALA A 197 -5.32 18.74 -2.14
CA ALA A 197 -6.75 18.56 -1.87
C ALA A 197 -7.12 17.09 -2.06
N GLY A 198 -8.04 16.57 -1.26
CA GLY A 198 -8.47 15.20 -1.42
C GLY A 198 -9.89 14.93 -0.98
N ILE A 199 -10.36 13.73 -1.30
CA ILE A 199 -11.68 13.25 -0.90
C ILE A 199 -11.61 11.77 -0.53
N GLY A 200 -12.09 11.45 0.67
CA GLY A 200 -12.16 10.08 1.17
C GLY A 200 -13.03 9.21 0.28
N ASP A 201 -12.72 7.91 0.24
CA ASP A 201 -13.55 6.95 -0.46
C ASP A 201 -14.98 6.99 0.13
N PRO A 202 -16.00 7.16 -0.72
CA PRO A 202 -17.39 7.19 -0.27
C PRO A 202 -17.92 5.80 0.09
N GLN A 203 -17.22 4.73 -0.31
CA GLN A 203 -17.56 3.36 0.05
C GLN A 203 -16.75 2.90 1.26
N PHE A 204 -17.40 2.16 2.15
CA PHE A 204 -16.74 1.43 3.23
C PHE A 204 -17.05 -0.05 3.04
N THR A 205 -16.09 -0.77 2.44
CA THR A 205 -16.23 -2.16 1.98
C THR A 205 -15.11 -3.06 2.51
N PRO A 206 -14.85 -3.06 3.84
CA PRO A 206 -13.88 -3.99 4.42
C PRO A 206 -14.30 -5.46 4.24
N ASP A 207 -15.60 -5.72 4.15
CA ASP A 207 -16.18 -7.03 3.87
C ASP A 207 -16.37 -7.22 2.36
N ARG A 208 -15.46 -7.99 1.75
CA ARG A 208 -15.47 -8.30 0.32
C ARG A 208 -16.56 -9.30 -0.11
N SER A 209 -17.34 -9.84 0.83
CA SER A 209 -18.51 -10.67 0.50
C SER A 209 -19.70 -9.85 -0.01
N VAL A 210 -19.65 -8.53 0.16
CA VAL A 210 -20.64 -7.59 -0.35
C VAL A 210 -20.31 -7.23 -1.80
N VAL A 211 -21.30 -7.37 -2.69
CA VAL A 211 -21.16 -6.97 -4.09
C VAL A 211 -21.03 -5.44 -4.17
N PRO A 212 -19.96 -4.91 -4.77
CA PRO A 212 -19.78 -3.47 -4.93
C PRO A 212 -20.94 -2.85 -5.73
N ALA A 213 -21.37 -1.64 -5.36
CA ALA A 213 -22.46 -0.93 -6.02
C ALA A 213 -22.07 -0.32 -7.39
N GLY A 214 -20.93 -0.73 -7.96
CA GLY A 214 -20.23 -0.02 -9.03
C GLY A 214 -19.60 1.28 -8.53
N ASP A 215 -19.25 2.19 -9.45
CA ASP A 215 -18.51 3.42 -9.12
C ASP A 215 -19.31 4.76 -9.11
N PRO A 216 -20.67 4.80 -9.01
CA PRO A 216 -21.39 6.08 -9.11
C PRO A 216 -21.11 7.01 -7.93
N ALA A 217 -20.79 6.46 -6.75
CA ALA A 217 -20.46 7.23 -5.56
C ALA A 217 -19.08 7.88 -5.70
N GLU A 218 -18.10 7.13 -6.18
CA GLU A 218 -16.72 7.54 -6.43
C GLU A 218 -16.67 8.64 -7.48
N ARG A 219 -17.41 8.47 -8.58
CA ARG A 219 -17.54 9.53 -9.58
C ARG A 219 -18.17 10.80 -9.01
N ARG A 220 -19.14 10.67 -8.10
CA ARG A 220 -19.75 11.83 -7.43
C ARG A 220 -18.72 12.53 -6.55
N ALA A 221 -18.01 11.78 -5.71
CA ALA A 221 -16.94 12.29 -4.86
C ALA A 221 -15.85 12.98 -5.69
N GLY A 222 -15.37 12.33 -6.76
CA GLY A 222 -14.40 12.91 -7.68
C GLY A 222 -14.85 14.25 -8.29
N ARG A 223 -16.11 14.36 -8.70
CA ARG A 223 -16.67 15.64 -9.19
C ARG A 223 -16.74 16.73 -8.12
N GLU A 224 -17.02 16.37 -6.87
CA GLU A 224 -17.03 17.29 -5.73
C GLU A 224 -15.61 17.80 -5.42
N LEU A 225 -14.62 16.91 -5.43
CA LEU A 225 -13.20 17.25 -5.32
C LEU A 225 -12.79 18.22 -6.45
N ALA A 226 -13.11 17.87 -7.70
CA ALA A 226 -12.80 18.71 -8.86
C ALA A 226 -13.48 20.08 -8.79
N ALA A 227 -14.72 20.16 -8.26
CA ALA A 227 -15.42 21.42 -8.05
C ALA A 227 -14.70 22.30 -7.01
N SER A 228 -14.26 21.69 -5.90
CA SER A 228 -13.50 22.38 -4.85
C SER A 228 -12.18 22.91 -5.40
N ILE A 229 -11.42 22.10 -6.13
CA ILE A 229 -10.18 22.50 -6.81
C ILE A 229 -10.41 23.67 -7.77
N ARG A 230 -11.47 23.64 -8.59
CA ARG A 230 -11.78 24.75 -9.50
C ARG A 230 -12.11 26.05 -8.75
N ALA A 231 -12.80 25.95 -7.60
CA ALA A 231 -13.07 27.11 -6.76
C ALA A 231 -11.77 27.72 -6.21
N GLU A 232 -10.81 26.88 -5.80
CA GLU A 232 -9.48 27.31 -5.36
C GLU A 232 -8.70 28.04 -6.46
N LYS A 233 -8.73 27.48 -7.68
CA LYS A 233 -8.11 28.12 -8.85
C LYS A 233 -8.74 29.47 -9.16
N ALA A 234 -10.07 29.59 -9.07
CA ALA A 234 -10.78 30.85 -9.29
C ALA A 234 -10.42 31.93 -8.25
N LEU A 235 -9.99 31.52 -7.05
CA LEU A 235 -9.48 32.40 -5.99
C LEU A 235 -7.97 32.72 -6.15
N GLY A 236 -7.33 32.31 -7.25
CA GLY A 236 -5.91 32.55 -7.50
C GLY A 236 -4.98 31.68 -6.64
N ARG A 237 -5.48 30.58 -6.09
CA ARG A 237 -4.76 29.68 -5.18
C ARG A 237 -4.83 28.24 -5.70
N PRO A 238 -4.22 27.94 -6.87
CA PRO A 238 -4.34 26.63 -7.51
C PRO A 238 -3.90 25.50 -6.57
N VAL A 239 -4.50 24.33 -6.75
CA VAL A 239 -4.11 23.09 -6.06
C VAL A 239 -3.08 22.38 -6.93
N ASP A 240 -2.03 21.85 -6.30
CA ASP A 240 -0.92 21.17 -6.98
C ASP A 240 -1.23 19.67 -7.16
N ILE A 241 -1.80 19.04 -6.12
CA ILE A 241 -2.05 17.59 -6.11
C ILE A 241 -3.48 17.31 -5.66
N ALA A 242 -4.22 16.54 -6.47
CA ALA A 242 -5.48 15.93 -6.06
C ALA A 242 -5.24 14.51 -5.52
N VAL A 243 -5.90 14.13 -4.43
CA VAL A 243 -5.72 12.82 -3.78
C VAL A 243 -7.08 12.16 -3.56
N ALA A 244 -7.26 10.94 -4.04
CA ALA A 244 -8.45 10.13 -3.76
C ALA A 244 -8.03 8.66 -3.75
N HIS A 245 -8.66 7.83 -2.94
CA HIS A 245 -8.28 6.41 -2.89
C HIS A 245 -8.58 5.68 -4.20
N ASN A 246 -9.82 5.81 -4.70
CA ASN A 246 -10.23 5.16 -5.94
C ASN A 246 -9.79 5.95 -7.19
N PRO A 247 -9.10 5.34 -8.17
CA PRO A 247 -8.70 5.99 -9.42
C PRO A 247 -9.86 6.58 -10.22
N VAL A 248 -11.06 6.01 -10.12
CA VAL A 248 -12.26 6.54 -10.78
C VAL A 248 -12.62 7.93 -10.21
N ALA A 249 -12.50 8.12 -8.90
CA ALA A 249 -12.72 9.43 -8.27
C ALA A 249 -11.60 10.41 -8.65
N ALA A 250 -10.33 9.98 -8.60
CA ALA A 250 -9.20 10.80 -8.98
C ALA A 250 -9.29 11.28 -10.45
N ALA A 251 -9.75 10.42 -11.35
CA ALA A 251 -9.89 10.73 -12.77
C ALA A 251 -10.87 11.88 -13.06
N GLU A 252 -11.88 12.11 -12.22
CA GLU A 252 -12.83 13.21 -12.38
C GLU A 252 -12.18 14.60 -12.14
N THR A 253 -10.93 14.63 -11.63
CA THR A 253 -10.12 15.85 -11.46
C THR A 253 -9.29 16.22 -12.70
N ALA A 254 -9.43 15.46 -13.80
CA ALA A 254 -8.75 15.71 -15.07
C ALA A 254 -8.83 17.19 -15.52
N GLY A 255 -7.68 17.76 -15.88
CA GLY A 255 -7.51 19.15 -16.32
C GLY A 255 -7.63 20.21 -15.22
N THR A 256 -7.85 19.81 -13.95
CA THR A 256 -7.99 20.75 -12.83
C THR A 256 -6.71 20.94 -12.02
N VAL A 257 -5.84 19.93 -12.01
CA VAL A 257 -4.53 19.89 -11.32
C VAL A 257 -3.47 19.28 -12.24
N PRO A 258 -2.17 19.56 -12.03
CA PRO A 258 -1.11 18.88 -12.77
C PRO A 258 -0.97 17.39 -12.37
N LEU A 259 -1.15 17.06 -11.09
CA LEU A 259 -0.98 15.71 -10.56
C LEU A 259 -2.22 15.21 -9.81
N ALA A 260 -2.59 13.96 -10.03
CA ALA A 260 -3.60 13.23 -9.25
C ALA A 260 -3.00 11.91 -8.73
N LEU A 261 -3.21 11.59 -7.46
CA LEU A 261 -2.71 10.39 -6.80
C LEU A 261 -3.87 9.51 -6.33
N ALA A 262 -3.78 8.22 -6.61
CA ALA A 262 -4.74 7.19 -6.20
C ALA A 262 -4.10 5.85 -5.84
N GLY A 263 -4.90 4.92 -5.34
CA GLY A 263 -4.53 3.56 -4.91
C GLY A 263 -5.59 2.52 -5.29
N HIS A 264 -6.05 1.73 -4.32
CA HIS A 264 -7.24 0.85 -4.36
C HIS A 264 -7.09 -0.42 -5.19
N THR A 265 -6.43 -0.34 -6.34
CA THR A 265 -6.34 -1.46 -7.30
C THR A 265 -5.22 -2.45 -6.97
N HIS A 266 -4.36 -2.08 -6.00
CA HIS A 266 -3.11 -2.74 -5.66
C HIS A 266 -2.18 -2.98 -6.88
N ARG A 267 -2.35 -2.21 -7.97
CA ARG A 267 -1.53 -2.29 -9.17
C ARG A 267 -1.02 -0.89 -9.51
N ARG A 268 0.30 -0.74 -9.56
CA ARG A 268 0.90 0.51 -10.00
C ARG A 268 0.55 0.78 -11.47
N ASP A 269 0.09 2.00 -11.76
CA ASP A 269 -0.15 2.51 -13.11
C ASP A 269 0.15 4.02 -13.16
N THR A 270 0.57 4.51 -14.33
CA THR A 270 0.75 5.94 -14.56
C THR A 270 0.20 6.30 -15.93
N SER A 271 -0.72 7.27 -15.96
CA SER A 271 -1.39 7.72 -17.18
C SER A 271 -1.54 9.24 -17.21
N VAL A 272 -1.75 9.79 -18.41
CA VAL A 272 -2.09 11.21 -18.59
C VAL A 272 -3.56 11.29 -18.99
N LEU A 273 -4.34 11.99 -18.18
CA LEU A 273 -5.76 12.22 -18.40
C LEU A 273 -5.97 13.39 -19.37
N GLU A 274 -7.22 13.55 -19.80
CA GLU A 274 -7.62 14.72 -20.58
C GLU A 274 -7.26 16.02 -19.83
N GLY A 275 -6.77 17.02 -20.57
CA GLY A 275 -6.33 18.28 -19.98
C GLY A 275 -4.97 18.25 -19.29
N GLY A 276 -4.19 17.16 -19.43
CA GLY A 276 -2.78 17.09 -19.05
C GLY A 276 -2.52 16.71 -17.59
N THR A 277 -3.54 16.37 -16.81
CA THR A 277 -3.35 15.83 -15.45
C THR A 277 -2.69 14.46 -15.53
N ARG A 278 -1.54 14.29 -14.88
CA ARG A 278 -0.93 12.97 -14.73
C ARG A 278 -1.51 12.27 -13.52
N LEU A 279 -2.08 11.09 -13.74
CA LEU A 279 -2.62 10.22 -12.70
C LEU A 279 -1.59 9.14 -12.35
N PHE A 280 -1.24 9.06 -11.08
CA PHE A 280 -0.51 7.94 -10.51
C PHE A 280 -1.48 7.08 -9.70
N VAL A 281 -1.57 5.80 -10.04
CA VAL A 281 -2.22 4.78 -9.22
C VAL A 281 -1.10 3.98 -8.57
N GLN A 282 -1.04 3.95 -7.25
CA GLN A 282 -0.02 3.23 -6.51
C GLN A 282 -0.44 1.78 -6.27
N GLY A 283 0.54 0.88 -6.28
CA GLY A 283 0.36 -0.51 -5.84
C GLY A 283 0.33 -0.63 -4.32
N SER A 284 0.42 -1.86 -3.80
CA SER A 284 0.42 -2.08 -2.36
C SER A 284 1.79 -1.83 -1.75
N THR A 285 1.90 -0.81 -0.89
CA THR A 285 3.08 -0.60 -0.04
C THR A 285 3.14 -1.64 1.09
N GLY A 286 1.99 -2.23 1.43
CA GLY A 286 1.90 -3.33 2.39
C GLY A 286 2.20 -4.71 1.82
N GLY A 287 2.43 -4.86 0.50
CA GLY A 287 2.62 -6.17 -0.13
C GLY A 287 1.44 -7.13 0.11
N GLY A 288 0.21 -6.62 0.17
CA GLY A 288 -1.00 -7.40 0.47
C GLY A 288 -1.35 -7.53 1.95
N GLY A 289 -0.59 -6.92 2.87
CA GLY A 289 -0.88 -6.91 4.31
C GLY A 289 -0.52 -8.23 5.01
N LEU A 290 -1.01 -8.41 6.24
CA LEU A 290 -0.94 -9.71 6.94
C LEU A 290 -1.74 -10.82 6.22
N ARG A 291 -2.48 -10.47 5.17
CA ARG A 291 -3.20 -11.40 4.30
C ARG A 291 -2.33 -12.00 3.20
N ALA A 292 -1.12 -11.48 2.99
CA ALA A 292 -0.16 -12.03 2.04
C ALA A 292 0.25 -13.49 2.33
N VAL A 293 0.03 -13.98 3.56
CA VAL A 293 0.19 -15.41 3.92
C VAL A 293 -0.95 -16.30 3.45
N GLU A 294 -2.09 -15.73 3.05
CA GLU A 294 -3.24 -16.47 2.51
C GLU A 294 -3.16 -16.64 0.98
N ASP A 295 -2.36 -15.83 0.30
CA ASP A 295 -2.19 -15.84 -1.16
C ASP A 295 -1.04 -16.78 -1.60
N GLU A 296 -1.22 -17.48 -2.73
CA GLU A 296 -0.19 -18.40 -3.28
C GLU A 296 1.05 -17.67 -3.83
N VAL A 297 0.94 -16.36 -4.11
CA VAL A 297 2.03 -15.51 -4.59
C VAL A 297 2.09 -14.26 -3.71
N PRO A 298 3.20 -14.03 -2.98
CA PRO A 298 3.37 -12.81 -2.19
C PRO A 298 3.27 -11.57 -3.08
N GLN A 299 2.37 -10.64 -2.75
CA GLN A 299 2.27 -9.37 -3.45
C GLN A 299 3.52 -8.53 -3.17
N GLU A 300 4.04 -7.89 -4.22
CA GLU A 300 5.22 -7.04 -4.12
C GLU A 300 4.92 -5.78 -3.30
N VAL A 301 5.92 -5.30 -2.56
CA VAL A 301 5.86 -4.00 -1.92
C VAL A 301 6.21 -2.94 -2.95
N GLN A 302 5.30 -2.00 -3.16
CA GLN A 302 5.43 -0.94 -4.17
C GLN A 302 5.25 0.44 -3.52
N ALA A 303 6.17 1.36 -3.80
CA ALA A 303 6.07 2.79 -3.48
C ALA A 303 6.71 3.63 -4.60
N SER A 304 6.35 4.89 -4.75
CA SER A 304 6.93 5.76 -5.78
C SER A 304 7.43 7.08 -5.17
N VAL A 305 8.58 7.55 -5.62
CA VAL A 305 9.13 8.86 -5.23
C VAL A 305 8.97 9.82 -6.39
N LEU A 306 8.16 10.86 -6.21
CA LEU A 306 7.92 11.90 -7.19
C LEU A 306 8.85 13.08 -6.92
N TYR A 307 9.58 13.52 -7.94
CA TYR A 307 10.49 14.65 -7.87
C TYR A 307 9.82 15.87 -8.49
N LEU A 308 9.47 16.85 -7.66
CA LEU A 308 8.83 18.08 -8.08
C LEU A 308 9.83 19.24 -7.97
N ASP A 309 9.73 20.20 -8.88
CA ASP A 309 10.41 21.48 -8.73
C ASP A 309 9.82 22.25 -7.54
N ARG A 310 10.63 22.74 -6.60
CA ARG A 310 10.13 23.36 -5.37
C ARG A 310 9.42 24.70 -5.59
N ASP A 311 9.72 25.41 -6.67
CA ASP A 311 9.14 26.72 -6.96
C ASP A 311 7.88 26.62 -7.83
N SER A 312 7.93 25.81 -8.88
CA SER A 312 6.84 25.64 -9.85
C SER A 312 5.92 24.46 -9.56
N HIS A 313 6.32 23.56 -8.66
CA HIS A 313 5.65 22.30 -8.33
C HIS A 313 5.43 21.36 -9.53
N GLN A 314 6.16 21.58 -10.63
CA GLN A 314 6.11 20.73 -11.81
C GLN A 314 6.84 19.42 -11.55
N LEU A 315 6.25 18.30 -11.99
CA LEU A 315 6.90 16.99 -11.92
C LEU A 315 8.10 16.95 -12.88
N GLN A 316 9.28 16.63 -12.36
CA GLN A 316 10.53 16.54 -13.09
C GLN A 316 10.92 15.10 -13.41
N ALA A 317 10.66 14.18 -12.48
CA ALA A 317 10.94 12.75 -12.60
C ALA A 317 10.11 11.96 -11.59
N TRP A 318 10.08 10.64 -11.72
CA TRP A 318 9.68 9.75 -10.62
C TRP A 318 10.47 8.45 -10.63
N ASP A 319 10.66 7.89 -9.44
CA ASP A 319 11.26 6.58 -9.23
C ASP A 319 10.19 5.62 -8.74
N ASP A 320 10.02 4.52 -9.46
CA ASP A 320 9.17 3.40 -9.07
C ASP A 320 10.01 2.37 -8.32
N ILE A 321 9.67 2.15 -7.05
CA ILE A 321 10.39 1.22 -6.17
C ILE A 321 9.54 -0.04 -5.99
N THR A 322 10.09 -1.18 -6.34
CA THR A 322 9.46 -2.49 -6.16
C THR A 322 10.38 -3.37 -5.33
N LEU A 323 9.89 -3.82 -4.18
CA LEU A 323 10.58 -4.78 -3.33
C LEU A 323 9.83 -6.11 -3.39
N GLY A 324 10.57 -7.21 -3.41
CA GLY A 324 9.98 -8.54 -3.32
C GLY A 324 9.11 -8.67 -2.06
N GLY A 325 7.96 -9.33 -2.20
CA GLY A 325 7.06 -9.64 -1.08
C GLY A 325 7.71 -10.58 -0.05
N LEU A 326 6.93 -11.01 0.96
CA LEU A 326 7.42 -11.88 2.04
C LEU A 326 8.27 -13.05 1.52
N GLY A 327 9.53 -13.12 1.95
CA GLY A 327 10.48 -14.18 1.57
C GLY A 327 11.30 -13.93 0.30
N LEU A 328 11.08 -12.83 -0.43
CA LEU A 328 11.84 -12.46 -1.63
C LEU A 328 12.87 -11.36 -1.31
N SER A 329 14.05 -11.44 -1.92
CA SER A 329 15.18 -10.51 -1.70
C SER A 329 15.50 -9.67 -2.95
N THR A 330 14.48 -9.19 -3.65
CA THR A 330 14.62 -8.34 -4.83
C THR A 330 14.27 -6.91 -4.47
N ALA A 331 15.07 -5.96 -4.98
CA ALA A 331 14.77 -4.55 -4.94
C ALA A 331 15.05 -4.00 -6.33
N GLU A 332 14.04 -3.41 -6.94
CA GLU A 332 14.09 -2.79 -8.26
C GLU A 332 13.70 -1.33 -8.11
N VAL A 333 14.47 -0.46 -8.75
CA VAL A 333 14.16 0.97 -8.86
C VAL A 333 14.19 1.32 -10.34
N SER A 334 13.07 1.84 -10.85
CA SER A 334 12.95 2.32 -12.22
C SER A 334 12.72 3.82 -12.23
N ARG A 335 13.62 4.58 -12.86
CA ARG A 335 13.48 6.03 -13.03
C ARG A 335 12.79 6.38 -14.33
N HIS A 336 11.85 7.31 -14.24
CA HIS A 336 11.09 7.82 -15.35
C HIS A 336 11.19 9.34 -15.43
N LEU A 337 11.24 9.85 -16.66
CA LEU A 337 11.16 11.27 -16.97
C LEU A 337 9.82 11.55 -17.68
N PRO A 338 9.11 12.63 -17.34
CA PRO A 338 7.96 13.07 -18.10
C PRO A 338 8.36 13.30 -19.56
N PRO A 339 7.61 12.78 -20.56
CA PRO A 339 7.94 12.98 -21.98
C PRO A 339 8.05 14.46 -22.37
N GLU A 340 7.30 15.33 -21.70
CA GLU A 340 7.24 16.77 -21.91
C GLU A 340 8.52 17.49 -21.45
N GLY A 341 9.34 16.88 -20.57
CA GLY A 341 10.61 17.44 -20.09
C GLY A 341 11.81 17.19 -21.00
N LEU A 342 11.62 16.47 -22.11
CA LEU A 342 12.70 16.14 -23.07
C LEU A 342 12.92 17.23 -24.12
N GLU A 343 12.05 18.24 -24.23
CA GLU A 343 12.16 19.28 -25.27
C GLU A 343 13.19 20.39 -24.94
N ASP A 344 13.53 20.58 -23.65
CA ASP A 344 14.52 21.57 -23.23
C ASP A 344 15.98 21.05 -23.26
N GLY A 345 16.15 19.73 -23.45
CA GLY A 345 17.44 19.07 -23.56
C GLY A 345 17.79 18.73 -25.00
N LYS A 346 18.42 19.66 -25.74
CA LYS A 346 19.16 19.28 -26.95
C LYS A 346 20.30 18.32 -26.58
N SER A 347 20.06 17.03 -26.70
CA SER A 347 21.10 16.06 -27.05
C SER A 347 20.43 14.83 -27.67
N GLY A 348 20.61 14.67 -28.98
CA GLY A 348 20.20 13.47 -29.68
C GLY A 348 21.00 12.27 -29.18
N ALA A 349 20.28 11.20 -28.86
CA ALA A 349 20.81 9.86 -28.90
C ALA A 349 19.73 8.96 -29.50
N GLU A 350 19.90 8.64 -30.78
CA GLU A 350 19.21 7.50 -31.39
C GLU A 350 19.53 6.22 -30.59
N PRO A 351 18.59 5.25 -30.52
CA PRO A 351 18.86 3.97 -29.88
C PRO A 351 19.91 3.20 -30.69
N SER A 352 21.14 3.11 -30.16
CA SER A 352 22.18 2.27 -30.74
C SER A 352 21.85 0.80 -30.46
N GLY A 353 21.78 0.03 -31.55
CA GLY A 353 21.34 -1.37 -31.59
C GLY A 353 22.24 -2.35 -30.83
N ALA A 354 21.66 -3.53 -30.60
CA ALA A 354 22.28 -4.70 -30.00
C ALA A 354 23.62 -5.07 -30.67
N PRO A 355 24.64 -5.53 -29.91
CA PRO A 355 25.85 -6.06 -30.52
C PRO A 355 25.58 -7.46 -31.08
N GLY A 356 25.59 -7.56 -32.41
CA GLY A 356 25.75 -8.82 -33.12
C GLY A 356 27.16 -9.39 -32.90
N ALA A 357 27.22 -10.70 -32.69
CA ALA A 357 28.44 -11.47 -32.67
C ALA A 357 29.06 -11.53 -34.08
N ASP A 358 30.34 -11.18 -34.22
CA ASP A 358 31.26 -11.82 -35.17
C ASP A 358 32.71 -11.33 -35.00
N GLY A 359 33.65 -12.28 -35.13
CA GLY A 359 34.99 -12.01 -35.69
C GLY A 359 36.18 -11.96 -34.74
N ALA A 360 36.62 -13.11 -34.21
CA ALA A 360 38.00 -13.27 -33.71
C ALA A 360 38.92 -13.76 -34.85
N PRO A 361 40.10 -13.14 -35.09
CA PRO A 361 41.03 -13.58 -36.14
C PRO A 361 41.94 -14.72 -35.64
N GLY A 362 42.11 -15.74 -36.48
CA GLY A 362 42.97 -16.90 -36.21
C GLY A 362 44.47 -16.63 -36.45
N PRO A 363 45.37 -17.38 -35.79
CA PRO A 363 46.77 -17.48 -36.19
C PRO A 363 47.02 -18.74 -37.02
N SER A 364 47.77 -18.56 -38.11
CA SER A 364 48.31 -19.63 -38.96
C SER A 364 49.53 -20.27 -38.31
N GLY A 365 49.66 -21.61 -38.37
CA GLY A 365 50.85 -22.31 -37.91
C GLY A 365 50.76 -23.84 -37.90
N ALA A 366 51.06 -24.45 -39.05
CA ALA A 366 51.72 -25.75 -39.29
C ALA A 366 51.16 -27.06 -38.67
N SER A 367 50.80 -27.99 -39.57
CA SER A 367 50.60 -29.44 -39.34
C SER A 367 51.91 -30.16 -38.92
N PRO A 368 51.82 -31.40 -38.39
CA PRO A 368 51.67 -32.59 -39.26
C PRO A 368 50.67 -33.67 -38.78
N GLU A 369 50.19 -34.43 -39.76
CA GLU A 369 49.54 -35.77 -39.74
C GLU A 369 50.34 -36.84 -38.92
N PRO A 370 49.86 -38.10 -38.65
CA PRO A 370 48.92 -38.90 -39.48
C PRO A 370 47.96 -39.95 -38.82
N SER A 371 47.06 -40.46 -39.67
CA SER A 371 46.65 -41.88 -39.83
C SER A 371 45.40 -42.48 -39.12
N GLY A 372 44.66 -43.26 -39.94
CA GLY A 372 43.74 -44.37 -39.58
C GLY A 372 42.26 -43.98 -39.62
N GLY A 373 41.43 -44.31 -40.62
CA GLY A 373 41.02 -45.65 -41.09
C GLY A 373 39.47 -45.69 -41.04
N ALA A 374 38.77 -45.56 -42.17
CA ALA A 374 38.14 -46.62 -42.97
C ALA A 374 36.85 -47.25 -42.36
N GLY A 375 35.76 -47.24 -43.16
CA GLY A 375 34.62 -48.18 -43.08
C GLY A 375 33.27 -47.56 -42.68
N THR A 376 32.43 -47.07 -43.59
CA THR A 376 31.36 -47.78 -44.35
C THR A 376 30.18 -48.33 -43.53
N GLY A 377 29.00 -47.72 -43.74
CA GLY A 377 27.66 -48.34 -43.75
C GLY A 377 27.03 -48.65 -42.38
N ARG A 378 25.72 -48.78 -42.21
CA ARG A 378 24.50 -48.58 -43.01
C ARG A 378 23.36 -49.09 -42.08
N GLN A 379 22.22 -48.38 -41.99
CA GLN A 379 20.91 -48.90 -41.49
C GLN A 379 20.90 -49.38 -40.00
N GLU A 380 19.81 -49.46 -39.25
CA GLU A 380 18.37 -49.23 -39.41
C GLU A 380 17.76 -49.11 -37.99
N GLU A 381 16.49 -48.71 -38.00
CA GLU A 381 15.45 -48.74 -36.98
C GLU A 381 15.56 -49.74 -35.80
N GLY A 382 15.01 -49.29 -34.66
CA GLY A 382 14.69 -50.07 -33.47
C GLY A 382 14.15 -49.18 -32.37
#